data_AF-A0A8J2WX36-F1
#
_entry.id   AF-A0A8J2WX36-F1
#
_cell.length_a   1.000
_cell.length_b   1.000
_cell.length_c   1.000
_cell.angle_alpha   90.00
_cell.angle_beta   90.00
_cell.angle_gamma   90.00
#
_symmetry.space_group_name_H-M   'P 1'
#
loop_
_entity.id
_entity.type
_entity.pdbx_description
1 polymer ?
#
loop_
_entity_poly.entity_id
_entity_poly.type
_entity_poly.pdbx_seq_one_letter_code
_entity_poly.pdbx_strand_id
1 'polypeptide(L)'
;MAVHHNQPLLNPHFRKHWQERVKVHFDQAGKKASRRDARAVKAAKIAPRPLDLLRPVVRAPGIRYNKKVRAGRGFTFAEVKAAGLTPAYARTVGIAVDHRRVNRSKEVFDANVQRLNDYQSKLIVFPRNGKATEAKQVLSAAATFPIVQPPTDVEARAVEDDGKSAYRTLRLARSDKRYKGIREKRAREKAEAEAEKKK
;
A
#
# COMPACT_ATOMS: atom_id res chain seq x y z
N MET A 1 -9.40 38.69 -37.81
CA MET A 1 -8.80 37.33 -37.69
C MET A 1 -9.06 36.82 -36.28
N ALA A 2 -9.46 35.55 -36.10
CA ALA A 2 -9.71 34.96 -34.78
C ALA A 2 -8.43 34.56 -34.02
N VAL A 3 -7.28 34.58 -34.71
CA VAL A 3 -5.94 34.40 -34.15
C VAL A 3 -5.20 35.71 -34.31
N HIS A 4 -4.54 36.20 -33.25
CA HIS A 4 -3.82 37.47 -33.26
C HIS A 4 -2.60 37.41 -32.33
N HIS A 5 -1.57 38.21 -32.64
CA HIS A 5 -0.29 38.30 -31.92
C HIS A 5 0.48 36.96 -31.80
N ASN A 6 1.64 37.03 -31.14
CA ASN A 6 2.42 35.86 -30.73
C ASN A 6 1.92 35.36 -29.37
N GLN A 7 0.84 34.58 -29.39
CA GLN A 7 0.24 33.98 -28.19
C GLN A 7 0.31 32.45 -28.25
N PRO A 8 0.38 31.76 -27.10
CA PRO A 8 0.28 30.31 -27.07
C PRO A 8 -1.10 29.87 -27.59
N LEU A 9 -1.12 28.83 -28.42
CA LEU A 9 -2.35 28.21 -28.86
C LEU A 9 -3.04 27.53 -27.66
N LEU A 10 -4.20 28.05 -27.28
CA LEU A 10 -5.01 27.52 -26.19
C LEU A 10 -5.97 26.44 -26.73
N ASN A 11 -6.26 25.43 -25.91
CA ASN A 11 -7.32 24.44 -26.20
C ASN A 11 -8.43 24.46 -25.13
N PRO A 12 -9.20 25.56 -24.99
CA PRO A 12 -10.28 25.64 -24.03
C PRO A 12 -11.48 24.81 -24.51
N HIS A 13 -11.91 23.87 -23.67
CA HIS A 13 -13.01 22.95 -23.97
C HIS A 13 -14.37 23.53 -23.54
N PHE A 14 -14.70 24.74 -24.02
CA PHE A 14 -15.93 25.48 -23.67
C PHE A 14 -16.97 25.54 -24.79
N ARG A 15 -16.90 24.62 -25.77
CA ARG A 15 -17.81 24.56 -26.93
C ARG A 15 -19.16 23.89 -26.66
N LYS A 16 -19.34 23.30 -25.49
CA LYS A 16 -20.62 22.72 -25.02
C LYS A 16 -21.32 23.72 -24.08
N HIS A 17 -22.57 23.45 -23.71
CA HIS A 17 -23.27 24.16 -22.64
C HIS A 17 -22.65 23.82 -21.26
N TRP A 18 -21.47 24.38 -20.99
CA TRP A 18 -20.70 24.13 -19.77
C TRP A 18 -21.26 24.92 -18.58
N GLN A 19 -21.89 26.08 -18.84
CA GLN A 19 -22.48 26.94 -17.81
C GLN A 19 -23.60 26.24 -17.02
N GLU A 20 -24.32 25.30 -17.64
CA GLU A 20 -25.34 24.47 -16.98
C GLU A 20 -24.77 23.53 -15.90
N ARG A 21 -23.47 23.22 -15.95
CA ARG A 21 -22.81 22.25 -15.06
C ARG A 21 -21.60 22.87 -14.37
N VAL A 22 -21.77 24.10 -13.89
CA VAL A 22 -20.76 24.79 -13.09
C VAL A 22 -21.00 24.53 -11.61
N LYS A 23 -20.03 23.90 -10.96
CA LYS A 23 -20.06 23.68 -9.51
C LYS A 23 -19.18 24.70 -8.81
N VAL A 24 -19.80 25.61 -8.07
CA VAL A 24 -19.10 26.50 -7.14
C VAL A 24 -19.24 25.95 -5.72
N HIS A 25 -18.15 25.93 -4.98
CA HIS A 25 -18.06 25.28 -3.67
C HIS A 25 -18.37 26.23 -2.49
N PHE A 26 -19.47 26.99 -2.57
CA PHE A 26 -19.91 27.88 -1.47
C PHE A 26 -20.22 27.10 -0.18
N ASP A 27 -20.61 25.83 -0.31
CA ASP A 27 -20.91 24.92 0.80
C ASP A 27 -19.67 24.29 1.45
N GLN A 28 -18.45 24.68 1.08
CA GLN A 28 -17.21 24.05 1.54
C GLN A 28 -17.05 24.11 3.07
N ALA A 29 -17.27 25.28 3.67
CA ALA A 29 -17.17 25.49 5.11
C ALA A 29 -18.29 24.73 5.86
N GLY A 30 -19.53 24.84 5.38
CA GLY A 30 -20.68 24.11 5.91
C GLY A 30 -20.46 22.60 5.88
N LYS A 31 -20.05 22.04 4.73
CA LYS A 31 -19.74 20.61 4.61
C LYS A 31 -18.59 20.16 5.51
N LYS A 32 -17.60 21.02 5.80
CA LYS A 32 -16.53 20.71 6.76
C LYS A 32 -17.09 20.58 8.18
N ALA A 33 -17.93 21.54 8.60
CA ALA A 33 -18.61 21.50 9.90
C ALA A 33 -19.51 20.27 10.02
N SER A 34 -20.42 20.03 9.05
CA SER A 34 -21.31 18.86 9.07
C SER A 34 -20.55 17.53 9.11
N ARG A 35 -19.40 17.40 8.41
CA ARG A 35 -18.54 16.20 8.50
C ARG A 35 -17.91 16.04 9.89
N ARG A 36 -17.58 17.13 10.58
CA ARG A 36 -17.04 17.08 11.94
C ARG A 36 -18.12 16.59 12.91
N ASP A 37 -19.32 17.16 12.83
CA ASP A 37 -20.42 16.83 13.73
C ASP A 37 -20.89 15.38 13.48
N ALA A 38 -20.96 14.95 12.23
CA ALA A 38 -21.24 13.55 11.89
C ALA A 38 -20.20 12.57 12.47
N ARG A 39 -18.91 12.96 12.51
CA ARG A 39 -17.87 12.15 13.18
C ARG A 39 -18.05 12.13 14.69
N ALA A 40 -18.42 13.25 15.31
CA ALA A 40 -18.69 13.34 16.75
C ALA A 40 -19.89 12.47 17.16
N VAL A 41 -21.00 12.56 16.42
CA VAL A 41 -22.18 11.70 16.61
C VAL A 41 -21.83 10.23 16.45
N LYS A 42 -21.05 9.89 15.41
CA LYS A 42 -20.57 8.51 15.21
C LYS A 42 -19.70 8.04 16.39
N ALA A 43 -18.79 8.89 16.88
CA ALA A 43 -17.89 8.55 17.98
C ALA A 43 -18.67 8.24 19.27
N ALA A 44 -19.63 9.11 19.61
CA ALA A 44 -20.51 8.93 20.77
C ALA A 44 -21.33 7.63 20.65
N LYS A 45 -21.89 7.34 19.46
CA LYS A 45 -22.72 6.15 19.24
C LYS A 45 -21.96 4.82 19.41
N ILE A 46 -20.67 4.78 19.07
CA ILE A 46 -19.88 3.54 19.09
C ILE A 46 -18.97 3.42 20.32
N ALA A 47 -18.98 4.41 21.21
CA ALA A 47 -18.16 4.42 22.40
C ALA A 47 -18.33 3.11 23.19
N PRO A 48 -17.25 2.50 23.69
CA PRO A 48 -15.87 3.03 23.73
C PRO A 48 -14.97 2.63 22.55
N ARG A 49 -15.51 2.10 21.44
CA ARG A 49 -14.69 1.63 20.30
C ARG A 49 -14.04 2.76 19.51
N PRO A 50 -12.84 2.58 18.92
CA PRO A 50 -12.26 3.55 17.98
C PRO A 50 -13.12 3.73 16.73
N LEU A 51 -12.97 4.87 16.03
CA LEU A 51 -13.75 5.22 14.84
C LEU A 51 -13.35 4.45 13.57
N ASP A 52 -12.09 4.03 13.51
CA ASP A 52 -11.41 3.37 12.41
C ASP A 52 -11.04 1.91 12.75
N LEU A 53 -10.82 1.14 11.69
CA LEU A 53 -10.38 -0.25 11.79
C LEU A 53 -8.85 -0.31 11.68
N LEU A 54 -8.24 -1.30 12.32
CA LEU A 54 -6.82 -1.59 12.09
C LEU A 54 -6.62 -2.02 10.63
N ARG A 55 -5.75 -1.30 9.92
CA ARG A 55 -5.34 -1.60 8.54
C ARG A 55 -3.90 -2.16 8.52
N PRO A 56 -3.57 -3.08 7.60
CA PRO A 56 -2.24 -3.65 7.48
C PRO A 56 -1.28 -2.68 6.81
N VAL A 57 0.00 -2.98 6.98
CA VAL A 57 1.13 -2.45 6.23
C VAL A 57 1.22 -3.15 4.87
N VAL A 58 1.26 -2.38 3.78
CA VAL A 58 1.36 -2.92 2.41
C VAL A 58 2.29 -2.06 1.56
N ARG A 59 3.11 -2.69 0.73
CA ARG A 59 3.96 -1.99 -0.25
C ARG A 59 3.14 -1.46 -1.43
N ALA A 60 3.37 -0.21 -1.83
CA ALA A 60 2.61 0.39 -2.94
C ALA A 60 3.00 -0.23 -4.30
N PRO A 61 2.05 -0.35 -5.26
CA PRO A 61 2.31 -1.01 -6.54
C PRO A 61 3.08 -0.12 -7.53
N GLY A 62 3.73 -0.76 -8.52
CA GLY A 62 4.44 -0.09 -9.62
C GLY A 62 5.84 0.41 -9.25
N ILE A 63 6.69 0.60 -10.27
CA ILE A 63 8.11 1.00 -10.08
C ILE A 63 8.22 2.38 -9.41
N ARG A 64 7.29 3.29 -9.69
CA ARG A 64 7.30 4.65 -9.12
C ARG A 64 7.10 4.66 -7.60
N TYR A 65 6.30 3.73 -7.06
CA TYR A 65 5.86 3.77 -5.66
C TYR A 65 6.27 2.55 -4.83
N ASN A 66 6.87 1.50 -5.41
CA ASN A 66 7.30 0.30 -4.67
C ASN A 66 8.30 0.57 -3.54
N LYS A 67 8.96 1.73 -3.53
CA LYS A 67 9.84 2.20 -2.44
C LYS A 67 9.06 2.62 -1.19
N LYS A 68 7.77 2.92 -1.31
CA LYS A 68 6.92 3.40 -0.23
C LYS A 68 5.99 2.30 0.28
N VAL A 69 5.83 2.29 1.59
CA VAL A 69 4.85 1.50 2.31
C VAL A 69 3.63 2.37 2.64
N ARG A 70 2.43 1.78 2.68
CA ARG A 70 1.16 2.48 2.94
C ARG A 70 0.16 1.59 3.68
N ALA A 71 -0.93 2.20 4.14
CA ALA A 71 -2.09 1.45 4.63
C ALA A 71 -2.75 0.64 3.50
N GLY A 72 -2.95 -0.64 3.76
CA GLY A 72 -3.71 -1.55 2.91
C GLY A 72 -5.21 -1.54 3.18
N ARG A 73 -5.95 -2.35 2.42
CA ARG A 73 -7.40 -2.54 2.61
C ARG A 73 -7.69 -3.40 3.84
N GLY A 74 -7.00 -4.52 4.01
CA GLY A 74 -7.22 -5.44 5.14
C GLY A 74 -6.17 -6.54 5.22
N PHE A 75 -6.04 -7.12 6.41
CA PHE A 75 -5.17 -8.25 6.69
C PHE A 75 -5.61 -9.49 5.91
N THR A 76 -4.65 -10.30 5.49
CA THR A 76 -4.95 -11.57 4.79
C THR A 76 -5.38 -12.63 5.79
N PHE A 77 -6.05 -13.69 5.32
CA PHE A 77 -6.40 -14.81 6.19
C PHE A 77 -5.19 -15.50 6.82
N ALA A 78 -4.08 -15.58 6.08
CA ALA A 78 -2.84 -16.16 6.60
C ALA A 78 -2.24 -15.30 7.73
N GLU A 79 -2.22 -13.97 7.60
CA GLU A 79 -1.73 -13.07 8.66
C GLU A 79 -2.61 -13.17 9.91
N VAL A 80 -3.93 -13.15 9.75
CA VAL A 80 -4.89 -13.25 10.86
C VAL A 80 -4.78 -14.59 11.58
N LYS A 81 -4.63 -15.69 10.83
CA LYS A 81 -4.43 -17.03 11.38
C LYS A 81 -3.11 -17.13 12.14
N ALA A 82 -2.03 -16.54 11.61
CA ALA A 82 -0.72 -16.54 12.26
C ALA A 82 -0.71 -15.72 13.55
N ALA A 83 -1.54 -14.68 13.65
CA ALA A 83 -1.77 -13.92 14.87
C ALA A 83 -2.75 -14.58 15.86
N GLY A 84 -3.14 -15.84 15.63
CA GLY A 84 -3.99 -16.62 16.55
C GLY A 84 -5.49 -16.29 16.52
N LEU A 85 -5.96 -15.53 15.52
CA LEU A 85 -7.37 -15.12 15.42
C LEU A 85 -8.09 -15.83 14.27
N THR A 86 -9.41 -15.94 14.39
CA THR A 86 -10.25 -16.32 13.23
C THR A 86 -10.65 -15.06 12.45
N PRO A 87 -10.77 -15.13 11.11
CA PRO A 87 -11.22 -13.97 10.31
C PRO A 87 -12.59 -13.43 10.70
N ALA A 88 -13.49 -14.28 11.21
CA ALA A 88 -14.81 -13.86 11.69
C ALA A 88 -14.68 -13.01 12.96
N TYR A 89 -13.94 -13.51 13.96
CA TYR A 89 -13.69 -12.79 15.21
C TYR A 89 -12.87 -11.51 14.99
N ALA A 90 -11.85 -11.53 14.12
CA ALA A 90 -11.06 -10.35 13.79
C ALA A 90 -11.92 -9.16 13.34
N ARG A 91 -12.97 -9.41 12.55
CA ARG A 91 -13.89 -8.36 12.10
C ARG A 91 -14.73 -7.77 13.24
N THR A 92 -15.09 -8.56 14.25
CA THR A 92 -15.87 -8.06 15.40
C THR A 92 -15.04 -7.21 16.33
N VAL A 93 -13.73 -7.47 16.43
CA VAL A 93 -12.79 -6.71 17.28
C VAL A 93 -12.14 -5.51 16.59
N GLY A 94 -12.60 -5.11 15.41
CA GLY A 94 -12.13 -3.88 14.75
C GLY A 94 -10.92 -4.06 13.82
N ILE A 95 -10.62 -5.29 13.38
CA ILE A 95 -9.55 -5.58 12.41
C ILE A 95 -10.15 -5.71 11.01
N ALA A 96 -9.61 -4.97 10.04
CA ALA A 96 -10.05 -5.09 8.65
C ALA A 96 -9.44 -6.33 7.99
N VAL A 97 -10.25 -7.17 7.36
CA VAL A 97 -9.79 -8.41 6.68
C VAL A 97 -10.05 -8.34 5.17
N ASP A 98 -9.07 -8.72 4.37
CA ASP A 98 -9.17 -8.78 2.90
C ASP A 98 -8.77 -10.16 2.38
N HIS A 99 -9.77 -10.94 1.95
CA HIS A 99 -9.59 -12.31 1.47
C HIS A 99 -8.93 -12.39 0.08
N ARG A 100 -8.90 -11.29 -0.67
CA ARG A 100 -8.37 -11.27 -2.05
C ARG A 100 -6.88 -10.97 -2.12
N ARG A 101 -6.30 -10.40 -1.06
CA ARG A 101 -4.87 -10.08 -1.02
C ARG A 101 -4.07 -11.36 -0.73
N VAL A 102 -2.96 -11.52 -1.43
CA VAL A 102 -2.06 -12.68 -1.31
C VAL A 102 -0.72 -12.22 -0.75
N ASN A 103 -0.12 -13.02 0.13
CA ASN A 103 1.21 -12.77 0.67
C ASN A 103 2.27 -13.34 -0.27
N ARG A 104 3.23 -12.50 -0.66
CA ARG A 104 4.37 -12.89 -1.52
C ARG A 104 5.73 -12.54 -0.90
N SER A 105 5.73 -11.76 0.18
CA SER A 105 6.92 -11.30 0.88
C SER A 105 6.77 -11.67 2.35
N LYS A 106 7.82 -12.28 2.90
CA LYS A 106 7.88 -12.67 4.31
C LYS A 106 7.99 -11.45 5.23
N GLU A 107 8.81 -10.46 4.86
CA GLU A 107 8.98 -9.21 5.64
C GLU A 107 7.64 -8.50 5.92
N VAL A 108 6.81 -8.32 4.89
CA VAL A 108 5.49 -7.66 5.04
C VAL A 108 4.54 -8.53 5.85
N PHE A 109 4.62 -9.85 5.68
CA PHE A 109 3.81 -10.80 6.45
C PHE A 109 4.15 -10.72 7.94
N ASP A 110 5.43 -10.82 8.30
CA ASP A 110 5.90 -10.77 9.68
C ASP A 110 5.59 -9.41 10.33
N ALA A 111 5.82 -8.30 9.63
CA ALA A 111 5.46 -6.96 10.09
C ALA A 111 3.96 -6.81 10.37
N ASN A 112 3.10 -7.45 9.56
CA ASN A 112 1.65 -7.43 9.77
C ASN A 112 1.22 -8.33 10.93
N VAL A 113 1.85 -9.50 11.12
CA VAL A 113 1.59 -10.37 12.27
C VAL A 113 2.00 -9.66 13.57
N GLN A 114 3.18 -9.04 13.60
CA GLN A 114 3.61 -8.23 14.74
C GLN A 114 2.63 -7.10 15.02
N ARG A 115 2.19 -6.37 13.98
CA ARG A 115 1.18 -5.31 14.11
C ARG A 115 -0.15 -5.82 14.69
N LEU A 116 -0.58 -7.04 14.33
CA LEU A 116 -1.77 -7.66 14.91
C LEU A 116 -1.57 -8.00 16.39
N ASN A 117 -0.39 -8.52 16.76
CA ASN A 117 -0.07 -8.84 18.15
C ASN A 117 0.02 -7.58 19.01
N ASP A 118 0.66 -6.51 18.52
CA ASP A 118 0.72 -5.22 19.17
C ASP A 118 -0.68 -4.64 19.39
N TYR A 119 -1.57 -4.79 18.40
CA TYR A 119 -2.96 -4.38 18.52
C TYR A 119 -3.71 -5.18 19.58
N GLN A 120 -3.56 -6.51 19.57
CA GLN A 120 -4.19 -7.40 20.55
C GLN A 120 -3.75 -7.07 21.98
N SER A 121 -2.46 -6.81 22.20
CA SER A 121 -1.91 -6.47 23.52
C SER A 121 -2.52 -5.20 24.14
N LYS A 122 -2.98 -4.27 23.30
CA LYS A 122 -3.57 -2.98 23.72
C LYS A 122 -5.10 -2.97 23.62
N LEU A 123 -5.70 -4.03 23.08
CA LEU A 123 -7.14 -4.12 22.88
C LEU A 123 -7.82 -4.61 24.16
N ILE A 124 -8.80 -3.86 24.63
CA ILE A 124 -9.70 -4.27 25.71
C ILE A 124 -11.00 -4.76 25.07
N VAL A 125 -11.34 -6.03 25.30
CA VAL A 125 -12.61 -6.64 24.84
C VAL A 125 -13.48 -6.90 26.06
N PHE A 126 -14.66 -6.28 26.10
CA PHE A 126 -15.62 -6.53 27.17
C PHE A 126 -16.35 -7.86 27.01
N PRO A 127 -16.67 -8.54 28.11
CA PRO A 127 -17.50 -9.73 28.06
C PRO A 127 -18.89 -9.37 27.52
N ARG A 128 -19.49 -10.29 26.75
CA ARG A 128 -20.84 -10.10 26.19
C ARG A 128 -21.91 -9.96 27.27
N ASN A 129 -21.75 -10.72 28.35
CA ASN A 129 -22.60 -10.69 29.53
C ASN A 129 -21.73 -10.29 30.72
N GLY A 130 -21.95 -9.11 31.29
CA GLY A 130 -21.15 -8.56 32.39
C GLY A 130 -21.22 -7.04 32.45
N LYS A 131 -20.70 -6.44 33.53
CA LYS A 131 -20.63 -4.98 33.66
C LYS A 131 -19.53 -4.44 32.75
N ALA A 132 -19.86 -3.46 31.91
CA ALA A 132 -18.85 -2.70 31.20
C ALA A 132 -18.04 -1.88 32.22
N THR A 133 -16.74 -2.15 32.31
CA THR A 133 -15.83 -1.27 33.03
C THR A 133 -15.62 0.01 32.22
N GLU A 134 -15.44 1.15 32.88
CA GLU A 134 -15.20 2.41 32.18
C GLU A 134 -13.86 2.35 31.43
N ALA A 135 -13.91 2.32 30.10
CA ALA A 135 -12.73 2.45 29.25
C ALA A 135 -12.80 3.76 28.47
N LYS A 136 -11.72 4.57 28.53
CA LYS A 136 -11.61 5.78 27.73
C LYS A 136 -11.44 5.41 26.25
N GLN A 137 -12.30 5.95 25.41
CA GLN A 137 -12.26 5.74 23.97
C GLN A 137 -11.03 6.44 23.37
N VAL A 138 -10.18 5.67 22.68
CA VAL A 138 -9.18 6.23 21.76
C VAL A 138 -9.83 6.39 20.39
N LEU A 139 -9.83 7.61 19.85
CA LEU A 139 -10.61 7.91 18.63
C LEU A 139 -10.03 7.28 17.36
N SER A 140 -8.70 7.13 17.26
CA SER A 140 -8.04 6.60 16.06
C SER A 140 -7.01 5.52 16.36
N ALA A 141 -7.30 4.31 15.90
CA ALA A 141 -6.37 3.19 15.85
C ALA A 141 -5.20 3.47 14.88
N ALA A 142 -5.45 4.16 13.75
CA ALA A 142 -4.37 4.52 12.82
C ALA A 142 -3.35 5.49 13.44
N ALA A 143 -3.79 6.38 14.34
CA ALA A 143 -2.90 7.27 15.07
C ALA A 143 -2.07 6.52 16.13
N THR A 144 -2.67 5.56 16.85
CA THR A 144 -1.97 4.74 17.85
C THR A 144 -0.99 3.75 17.21
N PHE A 145 -1.32 3.24 16.02
CA PHE A 145 -0.48 2.32 15.26
C PHE A 145 -0.14 2.94 13.90
N PRO A 146 0.74 3.95 13.85
CA PRO A 146 1.11 4.57 12.58
C PRO A 146 1.83 3.55 11.67
N ILE A 147 1.75 3.78 10.36
CA ILE A 147 2.52 3.01 9.38
C ILE A 147 3.76 3.83 9.05
N VAL A 148 4.90 3.34 9.54
CA VAL A 148 6.21 3.98 9.38
C VAL A 148 6.93 3.37 8.18
N GLN A 149 7.76 4.16 7.51
CA GLN A 149 8.62 3.62 6.45
C GLN A 149 9.78 2.85 7.09
N PRO A 150 10.04 1.60 6.69
CA PRO A 150 11.15 0.84 7.24
C PRO A 150 12.48 1.48 6.81
N PRO A 151 13.44 1.67 7.74
CA PRO A 151 14.80 2.07 7.36
C PRO A 151 15.44 0.94 6.55
N THR A 152 16.07 1.28 5.43
CA THR A 152 16.69 0.30 4.54
C THR A 152 18.20 0.21 4.69
N ASP A 153 18.83 1.25 5.26
CA ASP A 153 20.27 1.34 5.41
C ASP A 153 20.63 2.18 6.64
N VAL A 154 21.91 2.13 7.01
CA VAL A 154 22.50 2.92 8.10
C VAL A 154 23.10 4.22 7.58
N GLU A 155 23.29 5.22 8.45
CA GLU A 155 23.78 6.55 8.06
C GLU A 155 25.24 6.55 7.61
N ALA A 156 26.09 5.76 8.27
CA ALA A 156 27.51 5.66 7.94
C ALA A 156 27.96 4.19 7.92
N ARG A 157 28.80 3.86 6.94
CA ARG A 157 29.49 2.57 6.81
C ARG A 157 30.86 2.80 6.18
N ALA A 158 31.82 1.92 6.48
CA ALA A 158 33.10 1.89 5.79
C ALA A 158 32.90 1.70 4.27
N VAL A 159 33.76 2.31 3.47
CA VAL A 159 33.74 2.19 2.01
C VAL A 159 34.34 0.85 1.62
N GLU A 160 33.61 0.08 0.84
CA GLU A 160 34.07 -1.17 0.21
C GLU A 160 34.11 -0.97 -1.30
N ASP A 161 35.28 -1.15 -1.92
CA ASP A 161 35.46 -1.10 -3.38
C ASP A 161 35.95 -2.45 -3.89
N ASP A 162 35.16 -3.08 -4.76
CA ASP A 162 35.45 -4.37 -5.39
C ASP A 162 36.02 -4.23 -6.82
N GLY A 163 36.32 -2.99 -7.25
CA GLY A 163 36.89 -2.67 -8.55
C GLY A 163 35.91 -2.82 -9.72
N LYS A 164 34.62 -3.08 -9.47
CA LYS A 164 33.62 -3.22 -10.54
C LYS A 164 32.97 -1.88 -10.86
N SER A 165 33.08 -1.45 -12.11
CA SER A 165 32.36 -0.27 -12.61
C SER A 165 30.84 -0.50 -12.64
N ALA A 166 30.10 0.17 -11.75
CA ALA A 166 28.64 0.10 -11.69
C ALA A 166 27.95 0.41 -13.03
N TYR A 167 28.48 1.38 -13.80
CA TYR A 167 27.97 1.71 -15.14
C TYR A 167 28.10 0.53 -16.11
N ARG A 168 29.28 -0.11 -16.15
CA ARG A 168 29.52 -1.28 -17.01
C ARG A 168 28.62 -2.45 -16.61
N THR A 169 28.41 -2.68 -15.31
CA THR A 169 27.49 -3.71 -14.80
C THR A 169 26.06 -3.52 -15.33
N LEU A 170 25.53 -2.29 -15.30
CA LEU A 170 24.20 -1.98 -15.85
C LEU A 170 24.12 -2.20 -17.37
N ARG A 171 25.21 -1.89 -18.11
CA ARG A 171 25.29 -2.11 -19.56
C ARG A 171 25.32 -3.59 -19.92
N LEU A 172 26.09 -4.40 -19.18
CA LEU A 172 26.14 -5.85 -19.34
C LEU A 172 24.77 -6.47 -19.05
N ALA A 173 24.13 -6.14 -17.93
CA ALA A 173 22.79 -6.64 -17.60
C ALA A 173 21.74 -6.29 -18.68
N ARG A 174 21.82 -5.09 -19.27
CA ARG A 174 20.96 -4.69 -20.40
C ARG A 174 21.26 -5.53 -21.65
N SER A 175 22.53 -5.75 -21.96
CA SER A 175 22.97 -6.59 -23.08
C SER A 175 22.50 -8.04 -22.93
N ASP A 176 22.68 -8.62 -21.75
CA ASP A 176 22.29 -10.00 -21.46
C ASP A 176 20.78 -10.18 -21.61
N LYS A 177 19.96 -9.26 -21.07
CA LYS A 177 18.50 -9.30 -21.27
C LYS A 177 18.12 -9.15 -22.75
N ARG A 178 18.81 -8.29 -23.50
CA ARG A 178 18.53 -8.05 -24.93
C ARG A 178 18.87 -9.27 -25.80
N TYR A 179 19.99 -9.93 -25.54
CA TYR A 179 20.51 -11.02 -26.38
C TYR A 179 20.19 -12.42 -25.85
N LYS A 180 19.51 -12.55 -24.70
CA LYS A 180 19.14 -13.83 -24.08
C LYS A 180 18.55 -14.83 -25.08
N GLY A 181 17.46 -14.45 -25.76
CA GLY A 181 16.79 -15.36 -26.69
C GLY A 181 17.64 -15.77 -27.91
N ILE A 182 18.45 -14.86 -28.44
CA ILE A 182 19.34 -15.16 -29.58
C ILE A 182 20.45 -16.12 -29.15
N ARG A 183 21.02 -15.90 -27.97
CA ARG A 183 22.06 -16.78 -27.42
C ARG A 183 21.50 -18.16 -27.11
N GLU A 184 20.31 -18.25 -26.52
CA GLU A 184 19.60 -19.52 -26.27
C GLU A 184 19.29 -20.27 -27.56
N LYS A 185 18.79 -19.57 -28.59
CA LYS A 185 18.52 -20.16 -29.92
C LYS A 185 19.79 -20.75 -30.54
N ARG A 186 20.87 -19.97 -30.60
CA ARG A 186 22.15 -20.44 -31.16
C ARG A 186 22.75 -21.59 -30.36
N ALA A 187 22.63 -21.56 -29.04
CA ALA A 187 23.08 -22.66 -28.18
C ALA A 187 22.29 -23.94 -28.46
N ARG A 188 20.97 -23.84 -28.67
CA ARG A 188 20.12 -24.97 -29.05
C ARG A 188 20.47 -25.52 -30.43
N GLU A 189 20.55 -24.67 -31.45
CA GLU A 189 20.91 -25.08 -32.82
C GLU A 189 22.29 -25.73 -32.87
N LYS A 190 23.26 -25.20 -32.11
CA LYS A 190 24.58 -25.81 -31.98
C LYS A 190 24.53 -27.19 -31.31
N ALA A 191 23.75 -27.34 -30.25
CA ALA A 191 23.57 -28.63 -29.57
C ALA A 191 22.86 -29.66 -30.44
N GLU A 192 21.84 -29.25 -31.21
CA GLU A 192 21.13 -30.09 -32.19
C GLU A 192 22.09 -30.55 -33.30
N ALA A 193 22.86 -29.65 -33.89
CA ALA A 193 23.85 -29.99 -34.91
C ALA A 193 24.97 -30.91 -34.38
N GLU A 194 25.41 -30.73 -33.13
CA GLU A 194 26.37 -31.64 -32.49
C GLU A 194 25.78 -33.01 -32.16
N ALA A 195 24.47 -33.09 -31.90
CA ALA A 195 23.77 -34.35 -31.70
C ALA A 195 23.55 -35.11 -33.02
N GLU A 196 23.25 -34.39 -34.10
CA GLU A 196 23.14 -34.98 -35.44
C GLU A 196 24.49 -35.51 -35.96
N LYS A 197 25.60 -34.83 -35.68
CA LYS A 197 26.95 -35.31 -36.02
C LYS A 197 27.41 -36.54 -35.24
N LYS A 198 26.75 -36.87 -34.12
CA LYS A 198 27.04 -38.05 -33.29
C LYS A 198 26.14 -39.25 -33.62
N LYS A 199 25.13 -39.07 -34.47
CA LYS A 199 24.38 -40.16 -35.11
C LYS A 199 25.08 -40.59 -36.38
#